data_AF-A0A4S0RDA0-F1
#
_entry.id   AF-A0A4S0RDA0-F1
#
_cell.length_a   1.000
_cell.length_b   1.000
_cell.length_c   1.000
_cell.angle_alpha   90.00
_cell.angle_beta   90.00
_cell.angle_gamma   90.00
#
_symmetry.space_group_name_H-M   'P 1'
#
loop_
_entity.id
_entity.type
_entity.pdbx_description
1 polymer ?
#
loop_
_entity_poly.entity_id
_entity_poly.type
_entity_poly.pdbx_seq_one_letter_code
_entity_poly.pdbx_strand_id
1 'polypeptide(L)'
;ILQLAAWPGEEKRLMSAIYKVAGLALPDGAGGGVANGVRAAFGFAPGKFTVVDEAEGLAAAFCGVVTPDVGTVTDLSHGRTAIRIAGPKAEWVLAKFFAIDFALTAFPVGAGRSTTHHDVFAQIQRSGGD
;
A
#
# COMPACT_ATOMS: atom_id res chain seq x y z
N ILE A 1 5.93 3.31 -8.01
CA ILE A 1 5.21 2.29 -7.20
C ILE A 1 6.20 1.22 -6.80
N LEU A 2 6.36 0.91 -5.52
CA LEU A 2 7.28 -0.12 -5.04
C LEU A 2 6.54 -1.22 -4.29
N GLN A 3 7.07 -2.43 -4.39
CA GLN A 3 6.84 -3.49 -3.42
C GLN A 3 8.06 -3.61 -2.52
N LEU A 4 7.82 -3.62 -1.21
CA LEU A 4 8.83 -3.93 -0.20
C LEU A 4 8.42 -5.24 0.47
N ALA A 5 9.34 -6.21 0.53
CA ALA A 5 9.09 -7.49 1.19
C ALA A 5 10.16 -7.76 2.24
N ALA A 6 9.76 -7.91 3.49
CA ALA A 6 10.63 -8.25 4.60
C ALA A 6 10.89 -9.75 4.65
N TRP A 7 12.06 -10.14 5.16
CA TRP A 7 12.28 -11.49 5.66
C TRP A 7 11.48 -11.75 6.94
N PRO A 8 11.23 -13.02 7.29
CA PRO A 8 10.53 -13.35 8.53
C PRO A 8 11.23 -12.74 9.75
N GLY A 9 10.50 -11.94 10.55
CA GLY A 9 11.02 -11.25 11.74
C GLY A 9 11.58 -9.84 11.47
N GLU A 10 11.73 -9.45 10.20
CA GLU A 10 12.29 -8.16 9.80
C GLU A 10 11.21 -7.11 9.46
N GLU A 11 9.93 -7.43 9.67
CA GLU A 11 8.80 -6.59 9.28
C GLU A 11 8.86 -5.21 9.95
N LYS A 12 9.23 -5.17 11.23
CA LYS A 12 9.35 -3.91 11.99
C LYS A 12 10.51 -3.04 11.52
N ARG A 13 11.63 -3.64 11.11
CA ARG A 13 12.77 -2.92 10.51
C ARG A 13 12.36 -2.34 9.16
N LEU A 14 11.61 -3.10 8.35
CA LEU A 14 11.10 -2.61 7.07
C LEU A 14 10.05 -1.50 7.24
N MET A 15 9.11 -1.63 8.19
CA MET A 15 8.14 -0.57 8.53
C MET A 15 8.85 0.71 9.00
N SER A 16 9.94 0.57 9.77
CA SER A 16 10.77 1.70 10.18
C SER A 16 11.46 2.38 9.00
N ALA A 17 11.89 1.62 7.99
CA ALA A 17 12.42 2.16 6.74
C ALA A 17 11.34 2.92 5.95
N ILE A 18 10.10 2.42 5.91
CA ILE A 18 8.95 3.12 5.31
C ILE A 18 8.70 4.46 5.99
N TYR A 19 8.71 4.49 7.33
CA TYR A 19 8.61 5.74 8.06
C TYR A 19 9.77 6.70 7.73
N LYS A 20 11.01 6.21 7.74
CA LYS A 20 12.21 7.03 7.48
C LYS A 20 12.22 7.66 6.08
N VAL A 21 11.81 6.91 5.05
CA VAL A 21 11.87 7.37 3.64
C VAL A 21 10.61 8.11 3.23
N ALA A 22 9.43 7.57 3.54
CA ALA A 22 8.15 8.09 3.06
C ALA A 22 7.45 9.01 4.07
N GLY A 23 7.85 8.99 5.34
CA GLY A 23 7.16 9.69 6.43
C GLY A 23 5.83 9.07 6.84
N LEU A 24 5.61 7.80 6.48
CA LEU A 24 4.33 7.10 6.72
C LEU A 24 4.46 6.10 7.87
N ALA A 25 3.77 6.37 8.98
CA ALA A 25 3.74 5.49 10.15
C ALA A 25 2.66 4.42 10.01
N LEU A 26 3.03 3.27 9.43
CA LEU A 26 2.10 2.16 9.20
C LEU A 26 1.60 1.55 10.52
N PRO A 27 0.28 1.27 10.65
CA PRO A 27 -0.23 0.44 11.74
C PRO A 27 0.35 -0.98 11.69
N ASP A 28 0.72 -1.52 12.85
CA ASP A 28 1.17 -2.91 13.01
C ASP A 28 -0.06 -3.85 13.05
N GLY A 29 -0.65 -4.09 11.88
CA GLY A 29 -1.87 -4.88 11.74
C GLY A 29 -2.16 -5.30 10.30
N ALA A 30 -3.01 -6.31 10.15
CA ALA A 30 -3.34 -6.87 8.85
C ALA A 30 -3.96 -5.82 7.91
N GLY A 31 -3.25 -5.57 6.80
CA GLY A 31 -3.65 -4.54 5.84
C GLY A 31 -3.66 -3.12 6.40
N GLY A 32 -2.93 -2.87 7.48
CA GLY A 32 -2.69 -1.53 8.00
C GLY A 32 -1.99 -0.68 6.96
N GLY A 33 -2.45 0.56 6.81
CA GLY A 33 -1.93 1.50 5.83
C GLY A 33 -2.16 2.94 6.23
N VAL A 34 -1.42 3.82 5.58
CA VAL A 34 -1.52 5.27 5.70
C VAL A 34 -1.42 5.87 4.31
N ALA A 35 -2.19 6.92 4.06
CA ALA A 35 -2.01 7.76 2.90
C ALA A 35 -1.97 9.23 3.34
N ASN A 36 -1.13 10.01 2.69
CA ASN A 36 -1.24 11.46 2.60
C ASN A 36 -1.41 11.80 1.10
N GLY A 37 -1.91 12.99 0.74
CA GLY A 37 -2.35 13.28 -0.63
C GLY A 37 -1.37 12.89 -1.76
N VAL A 38 -0.07 12.85 -1.49
CA VAL A 38 1.00 12.51 -2.44
C VAL A 38 1.63 11.12 -2.26
N ARG A 39 1.48 10.48 -1.09
CA ARG A 39 2.08 9.17 -0.79
C ARG A 39 1.10 8.22 -0.12
N ALA A 40 1.24 6.95 -0.44
CA ALA A 40 0.42 5.89 0.15
C ALA A 40 1.31 4.68 0.48
N ALA A 41 1.06 4.06 1.63
CA ALA A 41 1.65 2.78 1.98
C ALA A 41 0.63 1.90 2.70
N PHE A 42 0.64 0.61 2.39
CA PHE A 42 -0.18 -0.38 3.11
C PHE A 42 0.40 -1.80 2.99
N GLY A 43 0.16 -2.61 4.01
CA GLY A 43 0.43 -4.05 3.94
C GLY A 43 -0.60 -4.75 3.05
N PHE A 44 -0.18 -5.68 2.20
CA PHE A 44 -1.11 -6.46 1.37
C PHE A 44 -0.97 -7.98 1.55
N ALA A 45 0.06 -8.40 2.28
CA ALA A 45 0.31 -9.74 2.80
C ALA A 45 1.31 -9.63 3.98
N PRO A 46 1.48 -10.68 4.82
CA PRO A 46 2.49 -10.67 5.88
C PRO A 46 3.88 -10.31 5.35
N GLY A 47 4.50 -9.30 5.96
CA GLY A 47 5.82 -8.79 5.56
C GLY A 47 5.89 -8.10 4.20
N LYS A 48 4.78 -7.95 3.46
CA LYS A 48 4.76 -7.34 2.12
C LYS A 48 3.93 -6.07 2.08
N PHE A 49 4.57 -5.00 1.63
CA PHE A 49 4.03 -3.65 1.63
C PHE A 49 4.08 -3.08 0.22
N THR A 50 3.05 -2.32 -0.14
CA THR A 50 3.07 -1.46 -1.32
C THR A 50 3.31 -0.04 -0.87
N VAL A 51 4.21 0.67 -1.55
CA VAL A 51 4.49 2.09 -1.32
C VAL A 51 4.37 2.83 -2.63
N VAL A 52 3.65 3.94 -2.62
CA VAL A 52 3.40 4.81 -3.77
C VAL A 52 3.79 6.23 -3.38
N ASP A 53 4.45 6.92 -4.30
CA ASP A 53 4.75 8.36 -4.24
C ASP A 53 4.48 8.92 -5.65
N GLU A 54 3.98 10.13 -5.72
CA GLU A 54 3.85 10.89 -6.97
C GLU A 54 5.23 11.38 -7.47
N ALA A 55 6.20 11.54 -6.56
CA ALA A 55 7.57 11.90 -6.90
C ALA A 55 8.40 10.69 -7.37
N GLU A 56 9.34 10.98 -8.28
CA GLU A 56 10.32 10.01 -8.77
C GLU A 56 11.42 9.71 -7.73
N GLY A 57 12.15 8.61 -7.95
CA GLY A 57 13.34 8.27 -7.16
C GLY A 57 13.07 7.45 -5.89
N LEU A 58 11.82 7.05 -5.64
CA LEU A 58 11.43 6.25 -4.50
C LEU A 58 12.25 4.94 -4.40
N ALA A 59 12.50 4.27 -5.53
CA ALA A 59 13.30 3.04 -5.59
C ALA A 59 14.72 3.26 -5.04
N ALA A 60 15.41 4.29 -5.54
CA ALA A 60 16.77 4.64 -5.12
C ALA A 60 16.82 5.00 -3.62
N ALA A 61 15.84 5.75 -3.13
CA ALA A 61 15.75 6.11 -1.72
C ALA A 61 15.61 4.87 -0.82
N PHE A 62 14.76 3.90 -1.20
CA PHE A 62 14.60 2.66 -0.44
C PHE A 62 15.82 1.73 -0.55
N CYS A 63 16.45 1.60 -1.73
CA CYS A 63 17.68 0.82 -1.89
C CYS A 63 18.83 1.36 -1.02
N GLY A 64 18.82 2.65 -0.68
CA GLY A 64 19.81 3.26 0.24
C GLY A 64 19.61 2.92 1.72
N VAL A 65 18.46 2.35 2.11
CA VAL A 65 18.15 2.06 3.54
C VAL A 65 17.71 0.63 3.81
N VAL A 66 17.15 -0.08 2.82
CA VAL A 66 16.75 -1.48 2.95
C VAL A 66 17.92 -2.35 2.53
N THR A 67 18.60 -2.92 3.53
CA THR A 67 19.74 -3.80 3.31
C THR A 67 19.28 -5.23 2.99
N PRO A 68 20.11 -6.06 2.32
CA PRO A 68 19.73 -7.42 1.95
C PRO A 68 19.35 -8.35 3.11
N ASP A 69 19.78 -8.05 4.34
CA ASP A 69 19.39 -8.78 5.56
C ASP A 69 18.00 -8.40 6.10
N VAL A 70 17.40 -7.31 5.60
CA VAL A 70 16.03 -6.88 5.98
C VAL A 70 15.00 -7.45 5.00
N GLY A 71 15.29 -7.38 3.70
CA GLY A 71 14.33 -7.73 2.68
C GLY A 71 14.69 -7.26 1.28
N THR A 72 13.67 -7.19 0.42
CA THR A 72 13.81 -6.82 -0.99
C THR A 72 13.02 -5.57 -1.34
N VAL A 73 13.59 -4.76 -2.23
CA VAL A 73 12.93 -3.64 -2.89
C VAL A 73 12.66 -4.03 -4.35
N THR A 74 11.41 -3.95 -4.79
CA THR A 74 11.04 -4.22 -6.18
C THR A 74 10.34 -3.00 -6.76
N ASP A 75 10.91 -2.41 -7.80
CA ASP A 75 10.25 -1.34 -8.53
C ASP A 75 9.18 -1.90 -9.46
N LEU A 76 7.95 -1.45 -9.25
CA LEU A 76 6.76 -1.83 -10.01
C LEU A 76 6.11 -0.61 -10.68
N SER A 77 6.82 0.52 -10.76
CA SER A 77 6.37 1.77 -11.42
C SER A 77 5.85 1.54 -12.84
N HIS A 78 6.52 0.69 -13.62
CA HIS A 78 6.14 0.38 -15.00
C HIS A 78 5.21 -0.84 -15.12
N GLY A 79 5.12 -1.66 -14.07
CA GLY A 79 4.31 -2.88 -14.06
C GLY A 79 2.92 -2.68 -13.45
N ARG A 80 2.62 -1.50 -12.92
CA ARG A 80 1.36 -1.19 -12.24
C ARG A 80 0.88 0.22 -12.56
N THR A 81 -0.43 0.37 -12.57
CA THR A 81 -1.09 1.68 -12.66
C THR A 81 -1.84 1.95 -11.37
N ALA A 82 -1.67 3.14 -10.80
CA ALA A 82 -2.47 3.59 -9.67
C ALA A 82 -3.65 4.42 -10.19
N ILE A 83 -4.86 4.06 -9.78
CA ILE A 83 -6.09 4.77 -10.14
C ILE A 83 -6.73 5.29 -8.85
N ARG A 84 -6.86 6.62 -8.72
CA ARG A 84 -7.53 7.25 -7.59
C ARG A 84 -8.99 7.50 -7.94
N ILE A 85 -9.90 6.92 -7.15
CA ILE A 85 -11.35 7.10 -7.27
C ILE A 85 -11.81 7.88 -6.03
N ALA A 86 -12.52 8.98 -6.24
CA ALA A 86 -13.03 9.83 -5.18
C ALA A 86 -14.44 10.35 -5.51
N GLY A 87 -15.16 10.74 -4.48
CA GLY A 87 -16.49 11.31 -4.52
C GLY A 87 -17.54 10.45 -3.80
N PRO A 88 -18.75 11.00 -3.57
CA PRO A 88 -19.77 10.42 -2.69
C PRO A 88 -20.32 9.06 -3.16
N LYS A 89 -19.96 8.61 -4.37
CA LYS A 89 -20.37 7.32 -4.94
C LYS A 89 -19.20 6.36 -5.15
N ALA A 90 -17.98 6.70 -4.69
CA ALA A 90 -16.80 5.86 -4.88
C ALA A 90 -17.01 4.44 -4.31
N GLU A 91 -17.52 4.35 -3.09
CA GLU A 91 -17.90 3.09 -2.45
C GLU A 91 -18.90 2.28 -3.29
N TRP A 92 -19.98 2.91 -3.73
CA TRP A 92 -21.01 2.25 -4.56
C TRP A 92 -20.47 1.75 -5.90
N VAL A 93 -19.57 2.50 -6.54
CA VAL A 93 -18.93 2.09 -7.79
C VAL A 93 -18.00 0.90 -7.53
N LEU A 94 -17.11 0.98 -6.54
CA LEU A 94 -16.13 -0.06 -6.24
C LEU A 94 -16.78 -1.37 -5.79
N ALA A 95 -17.88 -1.30 -5.04
CA ALA A 95 -18.65 -2.48 -4.59
C ALA A 95 -19.24 -3.29 -5.75
N LYS A 96 -19.36 -2.73 -6.96
CA LYS A 96 -19.78 -3.49 -8.16
C LYS A 96 -18.68 -4.36 -8.75
N PHE A 97 -17.42 -4.01 -8.48
CA PHE A 97 -16.27 -4.65 -9.09
C PHE A 97 -15.56 -5.61 -8.13
N PHE A 98 -15.53 -5.29 -6.83
CA PHE A 98 -14.74 -6.02 -5.85
C PHE A 98 -15.61 -6.63 -4.74
N ALA A 99 -15.31 -7.88 -4.38
CA ALA A 99 -15.90 -8.55 -3.23
C ALA A 99 -15.28 -8.08 -1.91
N ILE A 100 -15.35 -6.78 -1.64
CA ILE A 100 -14.90 -6.12 -0.41
C ILE A 100 -16.10 -5.37 0.16
N ASP A 101 -16.33 -5.52 1.47
CA ASP A 101 -17.23 -4.64 2.20
C ASP A 101 -16.55 -3.28 2.40
N PHE A 102 -17.00 -2.28 1.65
CA PHE A 102 -16.43 -0.93 1.66
C PHE A 102 -17.02 -0.03 2.76
N ALA A 103 -17.96 -0.53 3.57
CA ALA A 103 -18.47 0.21 4.72
C ALA A 103 -17.33 0.63 5.65
N LEU A 104 -17.38 1.84 6.21
CA LEU A 104 -16.31 2.40 7.05
C LEU A 104 -15.91 1.50 8.23
N THR A 105 -16.87 0.75 8.78
CA THR A 105 -16.64 -0.18 9.90
C THR A 105 -15.87 -1.43 9.49
N ALA A 106 -15.95 -1.86 8.23
CA ALA A 106 -15.27 -3.04 7.68
C ALA A 106 -13.97 -2.68 6.95
N PHE A 107 -13.97 -1.55 6.22
CA PHE A 107 -12.83 -1.04 5.45
C PHE A 107 -12.58 0.44 5.80
N PRO A 108 -11.99 0.72 6.98
CA PRO A 108 -11.73 2.07 7.47
C PRO A 108 -10.65 2.77 6.64
N VAL A 109 -10.55 4.10 6.79
CA VAL A 109 -9.50 4.91 6.15
C VAL A 109 -8.12 4.38 6.54
N GLY A 110 -7.23 4.30 5.55
CA GLY A 110 -5.88 3.74 5.65
C GLY A 110 -5.82 2.25 5.30
N ALA A 111 -6.90 1.49 5.49
CA ALA A 111 -6.91 0.06 5.25
C ALA A 111 -6.59 -0.27 3.78
N GLY A 112 -5.78 -1.31 3.60
CA GLY A 112 -5.39 -1.85 2.29
C GLY A 112 -5.66 -3.34 2.19
N ARG A 113 -6.00 -3.82 0.99
CA ARG A 113 -6.29 -5.25 0.70
C ARG A 113 -5.74 -5.63 -0.67
N SER A 114 -5.31 -6.90 -0.78
CA SER A 114 -5.22 -7.59 -2.07
C SER A 114 -6.59 -8.13 -2.45
N THR A 115 -6.97 -8.00 -3.72
CA THR A 115 -8.25 -8.49 -4.25
C THR A 115 -8.11 -8.82 -5.73
N THR A 116 -9.20 -9.24 -6.35
CA THR A 116 -9.25 -9.60 -7.77
C THR A 116 -10.55 -9.10 -8.38
N HIS A 117 -10.51 -8.71 -9.65
CA HIS A 117 -11.68 -8.39 -10.45
C HIS A 117 -11.55 -9.03 -11.83
N HIS A 118 -12.45 -9.95 -12.19
CA HIS A 118 -12.40 -10.72 -13.45
C HIS A 118 -11.00 -11.27 -13.76
N ASP A 119 -10.41 -12.01 -12.81
CA ASP A 119 -9.06 -12.60 -12.90
C ASP A 119 -7.91 -11.58 -13.02
N VAL A 120 -8.19 -10.29 -12.89
CA VAL A 120 -7.18 -9.24 -12.76
C VAL A 120 -6.88 -9.00 -11.30
N PHE A 121 -5.64 -9.27 -10.90
CA PHE A 121 -5.16 -8.95 -9.55
C PHE A 121 -5.13 -7.45 -9.33
N ALA A 122 -5.71 -7.00 -8.22
CA ALA A 122 -5.73 -5.60 -7.81
C ALA A 122 -5.33 -5.46 -6.34
N GLN A 123 -4.84 -4.28 -5.99
CA GLN A 123 -4.69 -3.88 -4.60
C GLN A 123 -5.41 -2.56 -4.41
N ILE A 124 -6.15 -2.46 -3.31
CA ILE A 124 -6.99 -1.31 -3.02
C ILE A 124 -6.62 -0.79 -1.64
N GLN A 125 -6.50 0.53 -1.53
CA GLN A 125 -6.36 1.23 -0.27
C GLN A 125 -7.44 2.31 -0.18
N ARG A 126 -8.11 2.42 0.97
CA ARG A 126 -8.97 3.57 1.26
C ARG A 126 -8.10 4.74 1.72
N SER A 127 -7.77 5.66 0.83
CA SER A 127 -6.88 6.79 1.14
C SER A 127 -7.58 7.99 1.80
N GLY A 128 -8.91 8.01 1.85
CA GLY A 128 -9.70 9.14 2.37
C GLY A 128 -11.14 8.75 2.71
N GLY A 129 -11.89 9.71 3.25
CA GLY A 129 -13.30 9.55 3.62
C GLY A 129 -14.23 9.45 2.40
N ASP A 130 -14.02 10.34 1.42
CA ASP A 130 -14.80 10.50 0.18
C ASP A 130 -13.89 10.69 -1.04
#